data_AF-A0A662ALC8-F1
#
_entry.id   AF-A0A662ALC8-F1
#
_cell.length_a   1.000
_cell.length_b   1.000
_cell.length_c   1.000
_cell.angle_alpha   90.00
_cell.angle_beta   90.00
_cell.angle_gamma   90.00
#
_symmetry.space_group_name_H-M   'P 1'
#
loop_
_entity.id
_entity.type
_entity.pdbx_description
1 polymer ?
#
loop_
_entity_poly.entity_id
_entity_poly.type
_entity_poly.pdbx_seq_one_letter_code
_entity_poly.pdbx_strand_id
1 'polypeptide(L)'
;MGKLLIIAILIIGSLFVFIILPLQNKTDQVPELVSSNLGELRAKELSHEALIYGMRNIENGTVTLIPGTDTKTYPNFNVLEGAIDSIQYKANATIDTIEIISYVSCQDCNDTINHKSSALVAWVPKNVQAAISANSSIEVTGSATVIGNIIQNSDPPLSFEEVFNGITKEQMETTMADIVLTNPGNNPPCLDSLGIIWINGNLKVTNDGWDESGILVVNGDATFQGGSFSGIMWIIGDLYINGNNGFEGAIYVEGGIDIEGDPLIVSGNSETIFDLGAIKAAFAAIGLGIDYELKIVSLFEDYDL
;
A
#
# COMPACT_ATOMS: atom_id res chain seq x y z
N MET A 1 -57.03 -8.05 -42.04
CA MET A 1 -55.85 -7.98 -41.15
C MET A 1 -54.85 -9.13 -41.35
N GLY A 2 -55.26 -10.35 -41.70
CA GLY A 2 -54.33 -11.49 -41.85
C GLY A 2 -53.20 -11.35 -42.90
N LYS A 3 -53.43 -10.62 -44.01
CA LYS A 3 -52.39 -10.43 -45.05
C LYS A 3 -51.22 -9.54 -44.60
N LEU A 4 -51.47 -8.59 -43.70
CA LEU A 4 -50.45 -7.69 -43.16
C LEU A 4 -49.53 -8.41 -42.16
N LEU A 5 -50.08 -9.33 -41.37
CA LEU A 5 -49.31 -10.15 -40.43
C LEU A 5 -48.31 -11.08 -41.15
N ILE A 6 -48.74 -11.70 -42.25
CA ILE A 6 -47.89 -12.60 -43.04
C ILE A 6 -46.71 -11.85 -43.67
N ILE A 7 -46.93 -10.62 -44.14
CA ILE A 7 -45.87 -9.77 -44.71
C ILE A 7 -44.86 -9.37 -43.62
N ALA A 8 -45.33 -9.01 -42.42
CA ALA A 8 -44.46 -8.65 -41.30
C ALA A 8 -43.58 -9.83 -40.85
N ILE A 9 -44.14 -11.05 -40.77
CA ILE A 9 -43.39 -12.25 -40.40
C ILE A 9 -42.31 -12.58 -41.43
N LEU A 10 -42.60 -12.42 -42.73
CA LEU A 10 -41.60 -12.68 -43.79
C LEU A 10 -40.45 -11.66 -43.78
N ILE A 11 -40.72 -10.40 -43.47
CA ILE A 11 -39.69 -9.35 -43.36
C ILE A 11 -38.81 -9.57 -42.12
N ILE A 12 -39.40 -9.95 -40.98
CA ILE A 12 -38.62 -10.27 -39.78
C ILE A 12 -37.77 -11.53 -40.02
N GLY A 13 -38.34 -12.56 -40.65
CA GLY A 13 -37.60 -13.77 -41.03
C GLY A 13 -36.43 -13.48 -41.96
N SER A 14 -36.60 -12.64 -42.98
CA SER A 14 -35.51 -12.28 -43.89
C SER A 14 -34.41 -11.45 -43.22
N LEU A 15 -34.78 -10.55 -42.29
CA LEU A 15 -33.83 -9.80 -41.46
C LEU A 15 -32.97 -10.73 -40.61
N PHE A 16 -33.57 -11.74 -39.95
CA PHE A 16 -32.82 -12.71 -39.16
C PHE A 16 -31.86 -13.55 -40.03
N VAL A 17 -32.29 -13.98 -41.22
CA VAL A 17 -31.42 -14.72 -42.16
C VAL A 17 -30.25 -13.86 -42.63
N PHE A 18 -30.47 -12.56 -42.88
CA PHE A 18 -29.41 -11.62 -43.27
C PHE A 18 -28.41 -11.31 -42.15
N ILE A 19 -28.81 -11.43 -40.88
CA ILE A 19 -27.91 -11.26 -39.72
C ILE A 19 -27.14 -12.55 -39.43
N ILE A 20 -27.76 -13.72 -39.59
CA ILE A 20 -27.16 -15.02 -39.25
C ILE A 20 -26.14 -15.47 -40.31
N LEU A 21 -26.38 -15.20 -41.61
CA LEU A 21 -25.47 -15.63 -42.69
C LEU A 21 -24.04 -15.04 -42.59
N PRO A 22 -23.86 -13.73 -42.30
CA PRO A 22 -22.52 -13.17 -42.06
C PRO A 22 -21.84 -13.69 -40.79
N LEU A 23 -22.63 -14.05 -39.76
CA LEU A 23 -22.11 -14.63 -38.51
C LEU A 23 -21.58 -16.06 -38.73
N GLN A 24 -22.27 -16.86 -39.55
CA GLN A 24 -21.82 -18.22 -39.93
C GLN A 24 -20.53 -18.20 -40.78
N ASN A 25 -20.37 -17.20 -41.65
CA ASN A 25 -19.14 -17.06 -42.46
C ASN A 25 -17.94 -16.46 -41.69
N LYS A 26 -18.15 -15.96 -40.46
CA LYS A 26 -17.08 -15.50 -39.57
C LYS A 26 -16.79 -16.47 -38.42
N THR A 27 -17.52 -17.59 -38.33
CA THR A 27 -17.39 -18.54 -37.22
C THR A 27 -16.05 -19.28 -37.22
N ASP A 28 -15.30 -19.27 -38.33
CA ASP A 28 -13.98 -19.90 -38.37
C ASP A 28 -12.87 -19.04 -37.73
N GLN A 29 -13.10 -17.74 -37.51
CA GLN A 29 -12.09 -16.81 -36.93
C GLN A 29 -12.39 -16.41 -35.47
N VAL A 30 -13.63 -16.56 -34.99
CA VAL A 30 -14.01 -16.21 -33.62
C VAL A 30 -13.44 -17.18 -32.57
N PRO A 31 -13.43 -18.52 -32.79
CA PRO A 31 -12.83 -19.46 -31.84
C PRO A 31 -11.34 -19.23 -31.67
N GLU A 32 -10.63 -18.89 -32.74
CA GLU A 32 -9.18 -18.68 -32.74
C GLU A 32 -8.77 -17.42 -31.97
N LEU A 33 -9.54 -16.33 -32.08
CA LEU A 33 -9.37 -15.10 -31.29
C LEU A 33 -9.74 -15.28 -29.81
N VAL A 34 -10.65 -16.18 -29.49
CA VAL A 34 -11.03 -16.49 -28.11
C VAL A 34 -10.05 -17.49 -27.49
N SER A 35 -9.53 -18.44 -28.26
CA SER A 35 -8.55 -19.43 -27.80
C SER A 35 -7.16 -18.82 -27.63
N SER A 36 -6.69 -18.00 -28.58
CA SER A 36 -5.38 -17.33 -28.44
C SER A 36 -5.32 -16.48 -27.17
N ASN A 37 -6.44 -15.81 -26.84
CA ASN A 37 -6.54 -15.02 -25.62
C ASN A 37 -6.64 -15.88 -24.36
N LEU A 38 -7.15 -17.12 -24.45
CA LEU A 38 -7.31 -17.97 -23.28
C LEU A 38 -5.95 -18.49 -22.77
N GLY A 39 -5.09 -18.93 -23.68
CA GLY A 39 -3.72 -19.33 -23.35
C GLY A 39 -2.92 -18.20 -22.71
N GLU A 40 -2.99 -16.99 -23.26
CA GLU A 40 -2.34 -15.80 -22.69
C GLU A 40 -2.89 -15.43 -21.30
N LEU A 41 -4.22 -15.43 -21.13
CA LEU A 41 -4.86 -15.16 -19.83
C LEU A 41 -4.42 -16.17 -18.76
N ARG A 42 -4.30 -17.45 -19.13
CA ARG A 42 -3.82 -18.52 -18.24
C ARG A 42 -2.36 -18.32 -17.88
N ALA A 43 -1.50 -18.00 -18.85
CA ALA A 43 -0.09 -17.73 -18.59
C ALA A 43 0.10 -16.52 -17.66
N LYS A 44 -0.75 -15.49 -17.81
CA LYS A 44 -0.78 -14.32 -16.94
C LYS A 44 -1.22 -14.63 -15.51
N GLU A 45 -2.30 -15.39 -15.34
CA GLU A 45 -2.76 -15.85 -14.02
C GLU A 45 -1.68 -16.70 -13.33
N LEU A 46 -1.08 -17.64 -14.06
CA LEU A 46 0.01 -18.47 -13.59
C LEU A 46 1.23 -17.66 -13.16
N SER A 47 1.56 -16.61 -13.92
CA SER A 47 2.67 -15.71 -13.59
C SER A 47 2.39 -14.91 -12.31
N HIS A 48 1.15 -14.48 -12.08
CA HIS A 48 0.77 -13.85 -10.81
C HIS A 48 0.91 -14.81 -9.63
N GLU A 49 0.45 -16.06 -9.76
CA GLU A 49 0.66 -17.10 -8.74
C GLU A 49 2.16 -17.36 -8.49
N ALA A 50 2.98 -17.31 -9.55
CA ALA A 50 4.43 -17.44 -9.43
C ALA A 50 5.08 -16.27 -8.68
N LEU A 51 4.61 -15.04 -8.87
CA LEU A 51 5.04 -13.89 -8.09
C LEU A 51 4.69 -14.05 -6.61
N ILE A 52 3.45 -14.42 -6.28
CA ILE A 52 3.01 -14.69 -4.91
C ILE A 52 3.86 -15.81 -4.27
N TYR A 53 4.14 -16.88 -5.01
CA TYR A 53 5.01 -17.96 -4.56
C TYR A 53 6.44 -17.45 -4.29
N GLY A 54 6.98 -16.58 -5.15
CA GLY A 54 8.26 -15.91 -4.96
C GLY A 54 8.30 -15.09 -3.66
N MET A 55 7.26 -14.31 -3.40
CA MET A 55 7.13 -13.54 -2.15
C MET A 55 7.14 -14.44 -0.92
N ARG A 56 6.36 -15.54 -0.93
CA ARG A 56 6.32 -16.52 0.17
C ARG A 56 7.68 -17.18 0.42
N ASN A 57 8.49 -17.42 -0.61
CA ASN A 57 9.83 -17.98 -0.43
C ASN A 57 10.77 -17.03 0.30
N ILE A 58 10.61 -15.71 0.08
CA ILE A 58 11.34 -14.68 0.83
C ILE A 58 10.86 -14.69 2.29
N GLU A 59 9.55 -14.62 2.52
CA GLU A 59 8.96 -14.56 3.87
C GLU A 59 9.30 -15.80 4.72
N ASN A 60 9.33 -16.99 4.11
CA ASN A 60 9.68 -18.23 4.79
C ASN A 60 11.20 -18.43 4.97
N GLY A 61 12.03 -17.51 4.47
CA GLY A 61 13.49 -17.61 4.52
C GLY A 61 14.09 -18.68 3.61
N THR A 62 13.32 -19.25 2.68
CA THR A 62 13.80 -20.19 1.65
C THR A 62 14.75 -19.50 0.67
N VAL A 63 14.56 -18.19 0.45
CA VAL A 63 15.44 -17.35 -0.35
C VAL A 63 16.14 -16.34 0.57
N THR A 64 17.48 -16.43 0.61
CA THR A 64 18.30 -15.42 1.27
C THR A 64 18.54 -14.26 0.31
N LEU A 65 17.99 -13.10 0.62
CA LEU A 65 18.19 -11.90 -0.18
C LEU A 65 19.61 -11.36 0.03
N ILE A 66 20.33 -11.24 -1.08
CA ILE A 66 21.61 -10.53 -1.16
C ILE A 66 21.50 -9.46 -2.24
N PRO A 67 22.16 -8.30 -2.11
CA PRO A 67 22.18 -7.30 -3.17
C PRO A 67 22.63 -7.91 -4.50
N GLY A 68 21.92 -7.58 -5.57
CA GLY A 68 22.14 -8.16 -6.89
C GLY A 68 21.00 -9.08 -7.33
N THR A 69 21.33 -10.07 -8.15
CA THR A 69 20.34 -10.94 -8.81
C THR A 69 20.56 -12.40 -8.45
N ASP A 70 19.53 -13.04 -7.93
CA ASP A 70 19.47 -14.50 -7.69
C ASP A 70 18.33 -15.10 -8.51
N THR A 71 18.59 -16.20 -9.22
CA THR A 71 17.59 -16.90 -10.03
C THR A 71 17.40 -18.30 -9.49
N LYS A 72 16.16 -18.66 -9.17
CA LYS A 72 15.75 -20.02 -8.83
C LYS A 72 15.02 -20.65 -10.01
N THR A 73 15.61 -21.70 -10.56
CA THR A 73 15.02 -22.50 -11.64
C THR A 73 14.31 -23.71 -11.06
N TYR A 74 13.13 -24.03 -11.58
CA TYR A 74 12.30 -25.11 -11.08
C TYR A 74 12.00 -26.13 -12.18
N PRO A 75 12.76 -27.24 -12.27
CA PRO A 75 12.47 -28.27 -13.25
C PRO A 75 11.16 -28.97 -12.90
N ASN A 76 10.13 -28.81 -13.74
CA ASN A 76 8.82 -29.46 -13.62
C ASN A 76 7.97 -29.02 -12.41
N PHE A 77 8.03 -27.75 -12.00
CA PHE A 77 7.15 -27.25 -10.94
C PHE A 77 5.79 -26.84 -11.51
N ASN A 78 4.93 -27.85 -11.65
CA ASN A 78 3.61 -27.68 -12.25
C ASN A 78 2.66 -26.96 -11.29
N VAL A 79 2.01 -25.91 -11.78
CA VAL A 79 1.01 -25.11 -11.07
C VAL A 79 -0.14 -24.86 -12.03
N LEU A 80 -1.37 -25.21 -11.63
CA LEU A 80 -2.56 -25.16 -12.50
C LEU A 80 -2.36 -25.97 -13.80
N GLU A 81 -2.56 -25.34 -14.96
CA GLU A 81 -2.39 -25.92 -16.30
C GLU A 81 -1.03 -25.59 -16.94
N GLY A 82 -0.04 -25.14 -16.15
CA GLY A 82 1.31 -24.85 -16.62
C GLY A 82 2.39 -25.15 -15.58
N ALA A 83 3.55 -24.54 -15.74
CA ALA A 83 4.69 -24.67 -14.86
C ALA A 83 5.34 -23.31 -14.58
N ILE A 84 5.87 -23.16 -13.37
CA ILE A 84 6.80 -22.08 -13.07
C ILE A 84 8.19 -22.55 -13.49
N ASP A 85 8.79 -21.91 -14.48
CA ASP A 85 10.10 -22.29 -14.99
C ASP A 85 11.21 -21.73 -14.10
N SER A 86 11.09 -20.45 -13.74
CA SER A 86 12.02 -19.80 -12.83
C SER A 86 11.44 -18.54 -12.18
N ILE A 87 12.04 -18.15 -11.05
CA ILE A 87 11.80 -16.87 -10.40
C ILE A 87 13.15 -16.21 -10.18
N GLN A 88 13.26 -14.95 -10.60
CA GLN A 88 14.42 -14.10 -10.39
C GLN A 88 14.11 -13.04 -9.33
N TYR A 89 15.03 -12.84 -8.40
CA TYR A 89 14.97 -11.85 -7.35
C TYR A 89 16.07 -10.83 -7.58
N LYS A 90 15.73 -9.56 -7.77
CA LYS A 90 16.70 -8.47 -7.83
C LYS A 90 16.54 -7.55 -6.63
N ALA A 91 17.43 -7.67 -5.66
CA ALA A 91 17.43 -6.81 -4.50
C ALA A 91 18.32 -5.58 -4.74
N ASN A 92 17.84 -4.40 -4.35
CA ASN A 92 18.66 -3.19 -4.35
C ASN A 92 19.75 -3.26 -3.25
N ALA A 93 20.63 -2.25 -3.18
CA ALA A 93 21.75 -2.25 -2.24
C ALA A 93 21.31 -2.27 -0.76
N THR A 94 20.14 -1.71 -0.45
CA THR A 94 19.60 -1.60 0.91
C THR A 94 18.58 -2.70 1.25
N ILE A 95 18.20 -3.52 0.27
CA ILE A 95 17.15 -4.56 0.33
C ILE A 95 15.77 -3.99 0.72
N ASP A 96 15.57 -2.68 0.58
CA ASP A 96 14.27 -2.04 0.86
C ASP A 96 13.23 -2.38 -0.20
N THR A 97 13.68 -2.56 -1.44
CA THR A 97 12.86 -2.99 -2.56
C THR A 97 13.50 -4.16 -3.28
N ILE A 98 12.65 -5.09 -3.69
CA ILE A 98 13.02 -6.30 -4.42
C ILE A 98 12.18 -6.33 -5.68
N GLU A 99 12.79 -6.48 -6.84
CA GLU A 99 12.08 -6.83 -8.07
C GLU A 99 12.00 -8.35 -8.16
N ILE A 100 10.79 -8.91 -8.12
CA ILE A 100 10.54 -10.34 -8.34
C ILE A 100 10.07 -10.49 -9.78
N ILE A 101 10.73 -11.34 -10.55
CA ILE A 101 10.39 -11.62 -11.94
C ILE A 101 10.06 -13.11 -12.07
N SER A 102 8.84 -13.40 -12.48
CA SER A 102 8.38 -14.76 -12.78
C SER A 102 8.57 -15.07 -14.27
N TYR A 103 8.97 -16.31 -14.54
CA TYR A 103 8.97 -16.90 -15.88
C TYR A 103 8.16 -18.19 -15.80
N VAL A 104 7.09 -18.26 -16.59
CA VAL A 104 6.17 -19.40 -16.59
C VAL A 104 5.90 -19.88 -18.00
N SER A 105 5.57 -21.15 -18.12
CA SER A 105 5.16 -21.80 -19.36
C SER A 105 3.84 -22.53 -19.17
N CYS A 106 2.90 -22.38 -20.11
CA CYS A 106 1.67 -23.17 -20.12
C CYS A 106 1.45 -23.80 -21.48
N GLN A 107 0.82 -24.98 -21.49
CA GLN A 107 0.45 -25.65 -22.74
C GLN A 107 -0.95 -25.19 -23.15
N ASP A 108 -1.08 -24.63 -24.35
CA ASP A 108 -2.38 -24.38 -24.98
C ASP A 108 -2.46 -25.18 -26.28
N CYS A 109 -3.33 -26.19 -26.26
CA CYS A 109 -3.47 -27.17 -27.34
C CYS A 109 -2.15 -27.90 -27.65
N ASN A 110 -1.37 -27.40 -28.60
CA ASN A 110 -0.08 -27.96 -29.03
C ASN A 110 1.09 -26.96 -28.90
N ASP A 111 0.79 -25.74 -28.47
CA ASP A 111 1.78 -24.67 -28.37
C ASP A 111 2.15 -24.45 -26.90
N THR A 112 3.42 -24.14 -26.68
CA THR A 112 3.91 -23.69 -25.37
C THR A 112 3.91 -22.18 -25.37
N ILE A 113 3.06 -21.60 -24.52
CA ILE A 113 3.00 -20.16 -24.30
C ILE A 113 3.91 -19.85 -23.11
N ASN A 114 4.88 -18.96 -23.32
CA ASN A 114 5.74 -18.46 -22.27
C ASN A 114 5.25 -17.07 -21.85
N HIS A 115 5.28 -16.78 -20.56
CA HIS A 115 4.93 -15.47 -20.04
C HIS A 115 5.87 -15.03 -18.94
N LYS A 116 6.04 -13.71 -18.83
CA LYS A 116 6.89 -13.06 -17.85
C LYS A 116 6.11 -11.93 -17.19
N SER A 117 6.19 -11.86 -15.87
CA SER A 117 5.72 -10.70 -15.12
C SER A 117 6.78 -10.27 -14.12
N SER A 118 6.77 -9.00 -13.75
CA SER A 118 7.65 -8.44 -12.75
C SER A 118 6.83 -7.69 -11.70
N ALA A 119 7.17 -7.83 -10.43
CA ALA A 119 6.62 -7.05 -9.34
C ALA A 119 7.74 -6.38 -8.56
N LEU A 120 7.62 -5.09 -8.33
CA LEU A 120 8.40 -4.42 -7.30
C LEU A 120 7.69 -4.64 -5.98
N VAL A 121 8.38 -5.26 -5.03
CA VAL A 121 7.88 -5.52 -3.68
C VAL A 121 8.75 -4.82 -2.66
N ALA A 122 8.15 -4.45 -1.53
CA ALA A 122 8.85 -3.81 -0.43
C ALA A 122 8.42 -4.45 0.89
N TRP A 123 9.33 -4.44 1.87
CA TRP A 123 9.01 -4.76 3.25
C TRP A 123 8.24 -3.60 3.88
N VAL A 124 6.97 -3.83 4.17
CA VAL A 124 6.11 -2.85 4.84
C VAL A 124 5.86 -3.31 6.27
N PRO A 125 5.98 -2.44 7.28
CA PRO A 125 5.58 -2.77 8.64
C PRO A 125 4.12 -3.26 8.63
N LYS A 126 3.85 -4.44 9.19
CA LYS A 126 2.49 -4.97 9.25
C LYS A 126 1.53 -4.01 9.95
N ASN A 127 2.07 -3.28 10.95
CA ASN A 127 1.28 -2.43 11.82
C ASN A 127 1.29 -0.95 11.40
N VAL A 128 1.99 -0.60 10.32
CA VAL A 128 2.04 0.78 9.77
C VAL A 128 1.80 0.77 8.27
N GLN A 129 0.57 1.12 7.87
CA GLN A 129 0.09 0.91 6.50
C GLN A 129 -0.36 2.19 5.77
N ALA A 130 -0.33 3.34 6.44
CA ALA A 130 -0.88 4.59 5.94
C ALA A 130 -0.06 5.80 6.39
N ALA A 131 -0.08 6.84 5.55
CA ALA A 131 0.50 8.13 5.88
C ALA A 131 -0.27 8.78 7.04
N ILE A 132 -1.59 8.65 7.00
CA ILE A 132 -2.49 9.14 8.05
C ILE A 132 -3.53 8.06 8.34
N SER A 133 -3.66 7.71 9.61
CA SER A 133 -4.74 6.86 10.13
C SER A 133 -5.51 7.63 11.20
N ALA A 134 -6.83 7.69 11.11
CA ALA A 134 -7.67 8.33 12.13
C ALA A 134 -8.90 7.50 12.49
N ASN A 135 -9.38 7.67 13.72
CA ASN A 135 -10.69 7.15 14.16
C ASN A 135 -11.86 7.97 13.62
N SER A 136 -11.59 9.16 13.08
CA SER A 136 -12.56 10.12 12.54
C SER A 136 -12.36 10.36 11.05
N SER A 137 -13.19 11.23 10.46
CA SER A 137 -13.05 11.64 9.06
C SER A 137 -11.87 12.58 8.86
N ILE A 138 -11.20 12.47 7.71
CA ILE A 138 -10.04 13.30 7.36
C ILE A 138 -10.43 14.22 6.21
N GLU A 139 -10.22 15.52 6.38
CA GLU A 139 -10.44 16.55 5.36
C GLU A 139 -9.10 17.12 4.89
N VAL A 140 -8.75 16.86 3.63
CA VAL A 140 -7.56 17.44 2.98
C VAL A 140 -8.00 18.59 2.08
N THR A 141 -7.57 19.81 2.38
CA THR A 141 -7.98 21.04 1.69
C THR A 141 -6.80 21.94 1.34
N GLY A 142 -7.05 23.02 0.59
CA GLY A 142 -6.01 23.97 0.18
C GLY A 142 -5.06 23.37 -0.87
N SER A 143 -3.76 23.58 -0.70
CA SER A 143 -2.70 23.00 -1.53
C SER A 143 -2.00 21.82 -0.81
N ALA A 144 -2.62 21.28 0.25
CA ALA A 144 -2.03 20.20 1.01
C ALA A 144 -1.93 18.93 0.14
N THR A 145 -0.84 18.19 0.31
CA THR A 145 -0.58 16.95 -0.43
C THR A 145 -0.31 15.82 0.54
N VAL A 146 -1.01 14.69 0.35
CA VAL A 146 -0.75 13.45 1.08
C VAL A 146 -0.31 12.38 0.07
N ILE A 147 0.91 11.87 0.25
CA ILE A 147 1.51 10.82 -0.57
C ILE A 147 1.54 9.54 0.26
N GLY A 148 0.54 8.68 0.06
CA GLY A 148 0.38 7.42 0.78
C GLY A 148 -1.09 7.13 1.06
N ASN A 149 -1.37 5.99 1.69
CA ASN A 149 -2.74 5.65 2.06
C ASN A 149 -3.26 6.58 3.16
N ILE A 150 -4.55 6.86 3.11
CA ILE A 150 -5.31 7.52 4.17
C ILE A 150 -6.34 6.51 4.68
N ILE A 151 -6.31 6.22 5.98
CA ILE A 151 -7.30 5.38 6.67
C ILE A 151 -8.09 6.30 7.60
N GLN A 152 -9.41 6.34 7.45
CA GLN A 152 -10.30 7.19 8.23
C GLN A 152 -11.48 6.38 8.75
N ASN A 153 -12.11 6.84 9.83
CA ASN A 153 -13.21 6.12 10.48
C ASN A 153 -12.86 4.64 10.75
N SER A 154 -11.66 4.40 11.30
CA SER A 154 -11.13 3.06 11.52
C SER A 154 -12.09 2.21 12.35
N ASP A 155 -12.44 1.01 11.84
CA ASP A 155 -13.23 0.00 12.54
C ASP A 155 -12.53 -1.38 12.38
N PRO A 156 -11.92 -1.93 13.45
CA PRO A 156 -11.93 -1.41 14.83
C PRO A 156 -11.13 -0.09 14.97
N PRO A 157 -11.36 0.68 16.06
CA PRO A 157 -10.56 1.86 16.36
C PRO A 157 -9.06 1.54 16.44
N LEU A 158 -8.24 2.54 16.14
CA LEU A 158 -6.78 2.45 16.21
C LEU A 158 -6.32 1.93 17.58
N SER A 159 -5.44 0.93 17.55
CA SER A 159 -4.83 0.34 18.74
C SER A 159 -3.35 0.72 18.81
N PHE A 160 -2.99 1.47 19.85
CA PHE A 160 -1.60 1.89 20.10
C PHE A 160 -0.71 0.67 20.25
N GLU A 161 -1.16 -0.30 21.03
CA GLU A 161 -0.46 -1.55 21.29
C GLU A 161 -0.25 -2.37 20.01
N GLU A 162 -1.18 -2.37 19.06
CA GLU A 162 -0.96 -3.08 17.78
C GLU A 162 0.14 -2.41 16.96
N VAL A 163 0.16 -1.08 16.89
CA VAL A 163 1.20 -0.33 16.17
C VAL A 163 2.57 -0.52 16.82
N PHE A 164 2.64 -0.50 18.14
CA PHE A 164 3.88 -0.58 18.91
C PHE A 164 4.14 -1.97 19.52
N ASN A 165 3.73 -3.06 18.86
CA ASN A 165 4.05 -4.46 19.22
C ASN A 165 3.79 -4.83 20.69
N GLY A 166 2.66 -4.41 21.22
CA GLY A 166 2.20 -4.67 22.58
C GLY A 166 2.72 -3.68 23.64
N ILE A 167 3.51 -2.68 23.25
CA ILE A 167 3.87 -1.59 24.16
C ILE A 167 2.61 -0.77 24.47
N THR A 168 2.29 -0.65 25.75
CA THR A 168 1.19 0.20 26.22
C THR A 168 1.61 1.67 26.23
N LYS A 169 0.63 2.57 26.13
CA LYS A 169 0.82 4.03 26.31
C LYS A 169 1.56 4.37 27.61
N GLU A 170 1.18 3.74 28.73
CA GLU A 170 1.82 3.93 30.03
C GLU A 170 3.30 3.50 30.01
N GLN A 171 3.63 2.37 29.39
CA GLN A 171 5.02 1.94 29.24
C GLN A 171 5.82 2.90 28.36
N MET A 172 5.24 3.33 27.23
CA MET A 172 5.87 4.32 26.35
C MET A 172 6.21 5.60 27.13
N GLU A 173 5.24 6.15 27.87
CA GLU A 173 5.42 7.35 28.69
C GLU A 173 6.48 7.17 29.80
N THR A 174 6.35 6.10 30.59
CA THR A 174 7.07 6.01 31.87
C THR A 174 8.42 5.32 31.79
N THR A 175 8.63 4.48 30.77
CA THR A 175 9.84 3.63 30.67
C THR A 175 10.64 3.83 29.40
N MET A 176 10.03 4.40 28.35
CA MET A 176 10.67 4.50 27.03
C MET A 176 10.92 5.93 26.59
N ALA A 177 10.03 6.87 26.94
CA ALA A 177 10.15 8.26 26.55
C ALA A 177 11.50 8.86 26.98
N ASP A 178 12.23 9.40 26.01
CA ASP A 178 13.48 10.13 26.27
C ASP A 178 13.18 11.50 26.91
N ILE A 179 12.07 12.13 26.49
CA ILE A 179 11.56 13.38 27.04
C ILE A 179 10.06 13.25 27.33
N VAL A 180 9.66 13.68 28.53
CA VAL A 180 8.26 13.87 28.90
C VAL A 180 8.02 15.35 29.20
N LEU A 181 7.14 15.99 28.43
CA LEU A 181 6.74 17.38 28.62
C LEU A 181 5.31 17.45 29.15
N THR A 182 5.00 18.38 30.05
CA THR A 182 3.64 18.61 30.54
C THR A 182 3.19 20.01 30.18
N ASN A 183 2.12 20.12 29.39
CA ASN A 183 1.57 21.38 28.84
C ASN A 183 2.67 22.33 28.35
N PRO A 184 3.51 21.89 27.39
CA PRO A 184 4.57 22.73 26.87
C PRO A 184 4.01 24.04 26.29
N GLY A 185 4.82 25.09 26.31
CA GLY A 185 4.54 26.28 25.52
C GLY A 185 4.65 26.00 24.02
N ASN A 186 4.37 27.01 23.19
CA ASN A 186 4.49 26.87 21.74
C ASN A 186 5.93 26.54 21.33
N ASN A 187 6.09 25.64 20.36
CA ASN A 187 7.38 25.19 19.83
C ASN A 187 8.31 24.69 20.94
N PRO A 188 7.91 23.65 21.70
CA PRO A 188 8.77 23.13 22.75
C PRO A 188 10.13 22.70 22.18
N PRO A 189 11.22 22.88 22.94
CA PRO A 189 12.49 22.30 22.58
C PRO A 189 12.36 20.78 22.57
N CYS A 190 12.92 20.17 21.55
CA CYS A 190 12.86 18.73 21.32
C CYS A 190 14.29 18.18 21.24
N LEU A 191 14.44 16.93 20.80
CA LEU A 191 15.71 16.19 20.90
C LEU A 191 16.64 16.57 19.75
N ASP A 192 17.93 16.74 20.04
CA ASP A 192 18.96 16.92 19.01
C ASP A 192 19.18 15.64 18.13
N SER A 193 18.45 14.56 18.41
CA SER A 193 18.56 13.26 17.74
C SER A 193 17.23 12.48 17.77
N LEU A 194 17.12 11.44 16.94
CA LEU A 194 16.03 10.46 16.99
C LEU A 194 15.78 9.97 18.43
N GLY A 195 14.53 10.02 18.87
CA GLY A 195 14.10 9.48 20.16
C GLY A 195 12.58 9.53 20.32
N ILE A 196 12.11 9.30 21.55
CA ILE A 196 10.69 9.34 21.91
C ILE A 196 10.40 10.60 22.72
N ILE A 197 9.45 11.40 22.22
CA ILE A 197 8.90 12.57 22.90
C ILE A 197 7.47 12.25 23.31
N TRP A 198 7.20 12.33 24.61
CA TRP A 198 5.85 12.22 25.17
C TRP A 198 5.38 13.58 25.67
N ILE A 199 4.19 14.00 25.25
CA ILE A 199 3.58 15.25 25.69
C ILE A 199 2.30 14.95 26.46
N ASN A 200 2.28 15.31 27.74
CA ASN A 200 1.09 15.34 28.58
C ASN A 200 0.40 16.70 28.44
N GLY A 201 -0.65 16.76 27.60
CA GLY A 201 -1.35 17.98 27.25
C GLY A 201 -1.20 18.32 25.77
N ASN A 202 -1.51 19.56 25.42
CA ASN A 202 -1.59 19.98 24.02
C ASN A 202 -0.22 20.38 23.46
N LEU A 203 0.02 20.03 22.20
CA LEU A 203 1.18 20.47 21.42
C LEU A 203 0.76 21.56 20.44
N LYS A 204 1.55 22.64 20.39
CA LYS A 204 1.38 23.67 19.36
C LYS A 204 2.72 24.06 18.73
N VAL A 205 2.85 23.79 17.44
CA VAL A 205 3.98 24.20 16.61
C VAL A 205 3.52 25.30 15.66
N THR A 206 4.17 26.45 15.71
CA THR A 206 3.80 27.67 14.98
C THR A 206 4.89 28.24 14.11
N ASN A 207 6.13 27.76 14.22
CA ASN A 207 7.25 28.24 13.45
C ASN A 207 7.76 27.16 12.48
N ASP A 208 8.36 27.59 11.37
CA ASP A 208 8.91 26.68 10.36
C ASP A 208 10.25 26.05 10.76
N GLY A 209 10.82 26.49 11.90
CA GLY A 209 12.13 26.03 12.37
C GLY A 209 12.07 24.86 13.35
N TRP A 210 10.88 24.36 13.67
CA TRP A 210 10.72 23.13 14.44
C TRP A 210 10.91 21.96 13.48
N ASP A 211 11.99 21.19 13.63
CA ASP A 211 12.39 20.12 12.70
C ASP A 211 12.88 18.93 13.51
N GLU A 212 12.02 17.92 13.64
CA GLU A 212 12.20 16.86 14.62
C GLU A 212 12.06 15.47 14.01
N SER A 213 12.56 14.45 14.71
CA SER A 213 12.46 13.07 14.23
C SER A 213 12.31 12.04 15.34
N GLY A 214 11.74 10.89 15.02
CA GLY A 214 11.58 9.76 15.94
C GLY A 214 10.11 9.42 16.21
N ILE A 215 9.75 9.26 17.47
CA ILE A 215 8.36 8.97 17.88
C ILE A 215 7.85 10.14 18.72
N LEU A 216 6.74 10.74 18.28
CA LEU A 216 6.06 11.80 19.03
C LEU A 216 4.70 11.27 19.47
N VAL A 217 4.46 11.24 20.79
CA VAL A 217 3.15 10.93 21.36
C VAL A 217 2.59 12.15 22.06
N VAL A 218 1.37 12.55 21.70
CA VAL A 218 0.66 13.68 22.31
C VAL A 218 -0.60 13.17 23.01
N ASN A 219 -0.56 13.18 24.34
CA ASN A 219 -1.69 12.90 25.21
C ASN A 219 -2.54 14.17 25.39
N GLY A 220 -3.13 14.60 24.28
CA GLY A 220 -3.90 15.83 24.12
C GLY A 220 -4.03 16.16 22.63
N ASP A 221 -4.39 17.41 22.34
CA ASP A 221 -4.54 17.89 20.96
C ASP A 221 -3.21 18.39 20.39
N ALA A 222 -3.04 18.27 19.08
CA ALA A 222 -1.89 18.81 18.38
C ALA A 222 -2.29 19.81 17.30
N THR A 223 -1.58 20.93 17.23
CA THR A 223 -1.77 21.97 16.21
C THR A 223 -0.43 22.27 15.57
N PHE A 224 -0.33 22.09 14.25
CA PHE A 224 0.83 22.44 13.44
C PHE A 224 0.47 23.55 12.46
N GLN A 225 1.20 24.66 12.54
CA GLN A 225 1.12 25.81 11.63
C GLN A 225 2.41 26.04 10.84
N GLY A 226 3.45 25.26 11.14
CA GLY A 226 4.76 25.21 10.50
C GLY A 226 5.56 24.05 11.08
N GLY A 227 6.76 23.84 10.53
CA GLY A 227 7.73 22.86 11.00
C GLY A 227 7.67 21.53 10.27
N SER A 228 8.63 20.66 10.57
CA SER A 228 8.78 19.36 9.96
C SER A 228 8.93 18.26 11.00
N PHE A 229 8.45 17.07 10.67
CA PHE A 229 8.63 15.88 11.50
C PHE A 229 8.88 14.64 10.64
N SER A 230 9.93 13.88 10.97
CA SER A 230 10.28 12.62 10.31
C SER A 230 10.18 11.43 11.29
N GLY A 231 9.16 10.59 11.15
CA GLY A 231 8.97 9.41 11.99
C GLY A 231 7.50 9.02 12.21
N ILE A 232 7.16 8.66 13.46
CA ILE A 232 5.79 8.26 13.83
C ILE A 232 5.20 9.27 14.80
N MET A 233 4.05 9.82 14.44
CA MET A 233 3.28 10.70 15.31
C MET A 233 2.01 9.99 15.79
N TRP A 234 1.76 10.02 17.08
CA TRP A 234 0.55 9.47 17.69
C TRP A 234 -0.15 10.54 18.53
N ILE A 235 -1.32 10.97 18.07
CA ILE A 235 -2.13 12.01 18.71
C ILE A 235 -3.35 11.34 19.35
N ILE A 236 -3.46 11.43 20.68
CA ILE A 236 -4.57 10.84 21.43
C ILE A 236 -5.82 11.73 21.33
N GLY A 237 -5.65 13.05 21.26
CA GLY A 237 -6.71 14.01 21.00
C GLY A 237 -6.87 14.30 19.51
N ASP A 238 -7.25 15.53 19.19
CA ASP A 238 -7.45 15.98 17.82
C ASP A 238 -6.17 16.54 17.21
N LEU A 239 -6.05 16.45 15.89
CA LEU A 239 -4.93 16.99 15.14
C LEU A 239 -5.44 18.06 14.16
N TYR A 240 -4.74 19.20 14.12
CA TYR A 240 -4.98 20.28 13.16
C TYR A 240 -3.69 20.67 12.47
N ILE A 241 -3.67 20.54 11.14
CA ILE A 241 -2.52 20.90 10.30
C ILE A 241 -2.93 22.03 9.35
N ASN A 242 -2.21 23.14 9.42
CA ASN A 242 -2.35 24.29 8.53
C ASN A 242 -0.96 24.90 8.29
N GLY A 243 -0.78 25.77 7.30
CA GLY A 243 0.51 26.39 7.01
C GLY A 243 1.41 25.52 6.14
N ASN A 244 2.73 25.64 6.35
CA ASN A 244 3.76 25.01 5.52
C ASN A 244 4.52 23.98 6.36
N ASN A 245 3.98 22.76 6.44
CA ASN A 245 4.57 21.68 7.24
C ASN A 245 5.08 20.56 6.34
N GLY A 246 6.13 19.87 6.79
CA GLY A 246 6.65 18.65 6.14
C GLY A 246 6.57 17.45 7.08
N PHE A 247 5.76 16.45 6.74
CA PHE A 247 5.65 15.22 7.52
C PHE A 247 6.13 14.03 6.70
N GLU A 248 7.16 13.34 7.18
CA GLU A 248 7.70 12.13 6.56
C GLU A 248 7.53 10.95 7.52
N GLY A 249 6.65 10.01 7.19
CA GLY A 249 6.41 8.81 7.99
C GLY A 249 4.93 8.51 8.17
N ALA A 250 4.49 8.32 9.41
CA ALA A 250 3.11 7.92 9.70
C ALA A 250 2.50 8.74 10.84
N ILE A 251 1.25 9.16 10.65
CA ILE A 251 0.46 9.91 11.63
C ILE A 251 -0.75 9.08 12.04
N TYR A 252 -0.96 8.96 13.34
CA TYR A 252 -2.10 8.30 13.96
C TYR A 252 -2.86 9.29 14.83
N VAL A 253 -4.19 9.32 14.69
CA VAL A 253 -5.06 10.24 15.43
C VAL A 253 -6.24 9.48 16.02
N GLU A 254 -6.31 9.40 17.35
CA GLU A 254 -7.42 8.76 18.06
C GLU A 254 -8.64 9.66 18.19
N GLY A 255 -8.45 10.98 18.17
CA GLY A 255 -9.50 11.99 18.32
C GLY A 255 -10.59 11.96 17.25
N GLY A 256 -11.77 12.48 17.62
CA GLY A 256 -12.94 12.62 16.75
C GLY A 256 -14.00 11.51 16.82
N ILE A 257 -14.14 10.79 17.94
CA ILE A 257 -15.29 9.86 18.16
C ILE A 257 -16.54 10.60 18.70
N ASP A 258 -16.49 11.92 18.96
CA ASP A 258 -17.68 12.63 19.37
C ASP A 258 -18.65 12.86 18.20
N ILE A 259 -19.93 12.58 18.46
CA ILE A 259 -21.06 12.48 17.50
C ILE A 259 -21.32 13.78 16.70
N GLU A 260 -20.58 14.86 16.97
CA GLU A 260 -20.62 16.15 16.26
C GLU A 260 -19.34 16.49 15.48
N GLY A 261 -18.41 15.54 15.33
CA GLY A 261 -17.51 15.36 14.18
C GLY A 261 -16.89 16.60 13.55
N ASP A 262 -15.94 17.24 14.23
CA ASP A 262 -14.97 18.08 13.53
C ASP A 262 -13.94 17.15 12.86
N PRO A 263 -13.74 17.23 11.54
CA PRO A 263 -12.78 16.38 10.85
C PRO A 263 -11.35 16.69 11.28
N LEU A 264 -10.46 15.72 11.15
CA LEU A 264 -9.02 16.00 11.07
C LEU A 264 -8.78 16.88 9.84
N ILE A 265 -8.34 18.12 10.04
CA ILE A 265 -8.10 19.06 8.94
C ILE A 265 -6.60 19.07 8.60
N VAL A 266 -6.29 18.72 7.35
CA VAL A 266 -4.99 18.95 6.72
C VAL A 266 -5.16 20.03 5.65
N SER A 267 -4.59 21.20 5.86
CA SER A 267 -4.80 22.39 5.03
C SER A 267 -3.51 23.18 4.80
N GLY A 268 -3.60 24.26 4.02
CA GLY A 268 -2.45 25.11 3.70
C GLY A 268 -1.60 24.54 2.57
N ASN A 269 -0.27 24.64 2.70
CA ASN A 269 0.73 24.08 1.79
C ASN A 269 1.50 22.95 2.49
N SER A 270 0.79 22.12 3.25
CA SER A 270 1.39 21.02 4.00
C SER A 270 1.66 19.82 3.09
N GLU A 271 2.77 19.12 3.33
CA GLU A 271 3.09 17.86 2.69
C GLU A 271 3.13 16.74 3.74
N THR A 272 2.53 15.60 3.45
CA THR A 272 2.58 14.40 4.29
C THR A 272 2.90 13.20 3.42
N ILE A 273 4.07 12.60 3.62
CA ILE A 273 4.61 11.52 2.80
C ILE A 273 4.75 10.29 3.68
N PHE A 274 4.21 9.16 3.23
CA PHE A 274 4.50 7.87 3.84
C PHE A 274 5.96 7.48 3.58
N ASP A 275 6.83 7.78 4.54
CA ASP A 275 8.26 7.46 4.45
C ASP A 275 8.60 6.24 5.30
N LEU A 276 8.84 5.13 4.62
CA LEU A 276 9.22 3.88 5.26
C LEU A 276 10.57 3.97 6.00
N GLY A 277 11.54 4.71 5.46
CA GLY A 277 12.85 4.91 6.09
C GLY A 277 12.71 5.65 7.42
N ALA A 278 11.90 6.70 7.47
CA ALA A 278 11.58 7.44 8.69
C ALA A 278 10.89 6.56 9.74
N ILE A 279 9.89 5.76 9.32
CA ILE A 279 9.19 4.81 10.20
C ILE A 279 10.16 3.77 10.76
N LYS A 280 11.03 3.19 9.91
CA LYS A 280 12.06 2.24 10.35
C LYS A 280 13.02 2.86 11.37
N ALA A 281 13.45 4.09 11.13
CA ALA A 281 14.34 4.81 12.05
C ALA A 281 13.66 5.07 13.41
N ALA A 282 12.38 5.44 13.40
CA ALA A 282 11.59 5.67 14.60
C ALA A 282 11.45 4.40 15.46
N PHE A 283 11.10 3.26 14.87
CA PHE A 283 11.04 1.99 15.62
C PHE A 283 12.42 1.48 16.08
N ALA A 284 13.47 1.72 15.29
CA ALA A 284 14.83 1.37 15.69
C ALA A 284 15.25 2.12 16.96
N ALA A 285 14.79 3.37 17.15
CA ALA A 285 15.06 4.17 18.35
C ALA A 285 14.55 3.50 19.64
N ILE A 286 13.49 2.70 19.54
CA ILE A 286 12.88 2.02 20.70
C ILE A 286 13.32 0.56 20.84
N GLY A 287 14.31 0.13 20.05
CA GLY A 287 14.82 -1.23 20.07
C GLY A 287 13.78 -2.29 19.68
N LEU A 288 12.66 -1.89 19.07
CA LEU A 288 11.65 -2.83 18.61
C LEU A 288 12.03 -3.41 17.25
N GLY A 289 11.99 -4.74 17.16
CA GLY A 289 11.86 -5.41 15.88
C GLY A 289 10.47 -5.13 15.32
N ILE A 290 10.40 -4.52 14.14
CA ILE A 290 9.14 -4.40 13.41
C ILE A 290 8.86 -5.73 12.72
N ASP A 291 7.64 -6.23 12.86
CA ASP A 291 7.16 -7.29 11.97
C ASP A 291 6.85 -6.67 10.61
N TYR A 292 7.58 -7.12 9.59
CA TYR A 292 7.34 -6.72 8.22
C TYR A 292 6.56 -7.79 7.47
N GLU A 293 5.81 -7.35 6.47
CA GLU A 293 5.26 -8.19 5.42
C GLU A 293 5.71 -7.68 4.06
N LEU A 294 5.80 -8.59 3.10
CA LEU A 294 6.14 -8.20 1.74
C LEU A 294 4.86 -7.74 1.03
N LYS A 295 4.84 -6.51 0.50
CA LYS A 295 3.73 -6.02 -0.34
C LYS A 295 4.18 -5.70 -1.74
N ILE A 296 3.31 -5.98 -2.71
CA ILE A 296 3.47 -5.52 -4.08
C ILE A 296 3.24 -4.01 -4.12
N VAL A 297 4.28 -3.28 -4.51
CA VAL A 297 4.25 -1.82 -4.70
C VAL A 297 3.82 -1.50 -6.13
N SER A 298 4.33 -2.25 -7.11
CA SER A 298 3.96 -2.10 -8.52
C SER A 298 4.06 -3.42 -9.26
N LEU A 299 3.15 -3.65 -10.21
CA LEU A 299 3.12 -4.81 -11.08
C LEU A 299 3.40 -4.35 -12.52
N PHE A 300 4.31 -5.04 -13.20
CA PHE A 300 4.67 -4.82 -14.60
C PHE A 300 4.44 -6.10 -15.39
N GLU A 301 3.76 -5.96 -16.52
CA GLU A 301 3.54 -7.04 -17.47
C GLU A 301 4.37 -6.76 -18.70
N ASP A 302 5.25 -7.70 -19.05
CA ASP A 302 6.08 -7.61 -20.24
C ASP A 302 5.44 -8.49 -21.31
N TYR A 303 5.05 -7.88 -22.44
CA TYR A 303 4.38 -8.59 -23.55
C TYR A 303 5.37 -9.13 -24.59
N ASP A 304 6.66 -8.77 -24.49
CA ASP A 304 7.69 -9.15 -25.45
C ASP A 304 8.70 -10.12 -24.79
N LEU A 305 8.51 -11.42 -25.01
CA LEU A 305 9.51 -12.47 -24.76
C LEU A 305 10.05 -13.04 -26.07
#